data_AF-A0A4S2B0H6-F1
#
_entry.id   AF-A0A4S2B0H6-F1
#
_cell.length_a   1.000
_cell.length_b   1.000
_cell.length_c   1.000
_cell.angle_alpha   90.00
_cell.angle_beta   90.00
_cell.angle_gamma   90.00
#
_symmetry.space_group_name_H-M   'P 1'
#
loop_
_entity.id
_entity.type
_entity.pdbx_description
1 polymer ?
#
loop_
_entity_poly.entity_id
_entity_poly.type
_entity_poly.pdbx_seq_one_letter_code
_entity_poly.pdbx_strand_id
1 'polypeptide(L)'
;MMEQNLQNDPVKSPVIQEMILSNRIGCISAELAKRLNIAPERALELFYESKTCADLHNKNTGLYLYGNLYIADEFIREHEYK
;
A
#
# COMPACT_ATOMS: atom_id res chain seq x y z
N MET A 1 -12.18 35.94 1.06
CA MET A 1 -10.90 35.34 0.61
C MET A 1 -10.55 34.19 1.53
N MET A 2 -10.93 32.96 1.19
CA MET A 2 -10.54 31.77 1.97
C MET A 2 -10.38 30.48 1.13
N GLU A 3 -10.71 30.53 -0.16
CA GLU A 3 -10.71 29.35 -1.04
C GLU A 3 -9.37 29.07 -1.73
N GLN A 4 -8.44 30.04 -1.77
CA GLN A 4 -7.17 29.87 -2.50
C GLN A 4 -6.09 29.07 -1.73
N ASN A 5 -6.26 28.84 -0.41
CA ASN A 5 -5.28 28.11 0.41
C ASN A 5 -5.50 26.58 0.45
N LEU A 6 -6.65 26.05 -0.03
CA LEU A 6 -6.91 24.61 -0.09
C LEU A 6 -6.44 23.93 -1.39
N GLN A 7 -6.11 24.72 -2.41
CA GLN A 7 -5.68 24.22 -3.73
C GLN A 7 -4.21 23.76 -3.75
N ASN A 8 -3.39 24.17 -2.77
CA ASN A 8 -1.97 23.84 -2.68
C ASN A 8 -1.67 22.86 -1.54
N ASP A 9 -2.55 21.91 -1.26
CA ASP A 9 -2.23 20.82 -0.32
C ASP A 9 -1.14 19.93 -0.94
N PRO A 10 0.08 19.89 -0.39
CA PRO A 10 1.18 19.13 -0.96
C PRO A 10 0.87 17.62 -1.02
N VAL A 11 -0.03 17.11 -0.17
CA VAL A 11 -0.44 15.69 -0.16
C VAL A 11 -1.31 15.34 -1.37
N LYS A 12 -1.89 16.33 -2.05
CA LYS A 12 -2.64 16.13 -3.31
C LYS A 12 -1.74 16.06 -4.53
N SER A 13 -0.45 16.40 -4.41
CA SER A 13 0.52 16.29 -5.50
C SER A 13 0.68 14.82 -5.93
N PRO A 14 0.55 14.48 -7.24
CA PRO A 14 0.70 13.11 -7.71
C PRO A 14 2.04 12.48 -7.32
N VAL A 15 3.13 13.23 -7.40
CA VAL A 15 4.48 12.76 -7.04
C VAL A 15 4.56 12.45 -5.55
N ILE A 16 3.95 13.29 -4.71
CA ILE A 16 3.91 13.05 -3.26
C ILE A 16 3.03 11.84 -2.95
N GLN A 17 1.89 11.67 -3.62
CA GLN A 17 1.05 10.49 -3.45
C GLN A 17 1.78 9.19 -3.85
N GLU A 18 2.55 9.24 -4.93
CA GLU A 18 3.37 8.11 -5.37
C GLU A 18 4.46 7.79 -4.34
N MET A 19 5.21 8.79 -3.85
CA MET A 19 6.20 8.59 -2.79
C MET A 19 5.59 8.00 -1.51
N ILE A 20 4.43 8.50 -1.08
CA ILE A 20 3.71 7.99 0.08
C ILE A 20 3.32 6.53 -0.14
N LEU A 21 2.79 6.18 -1.32
CA LEU A 21 2.39 4.82 -1.65
C LEU A 21 3.60 3.88 -1.68
N SER A 22 4.71 4.27 -2.32
CA SER A 22 5.95 3.48 -2.33
C SER A 22 6.49 3.22 -0.92
N ASN A 23 6.50 4.23 -0.04
CA ASN A 23 6.89 4.04 1.36
C ASN A 23 5.97 3.05 2.07
N ARG A 24 4.65 3.16 1.85
CA ARG A 24 3.69 2.22 2.44
C ARG A 24 3.90 0.79 1.97
N ILE A 25 4.15 0.58 0.67
CA ILE A 25 4.47 -0.73 0.11
C ILE A 25 5.71 -1.30 0.83
N GLY A 26 6.78 -0.52 0.97
CA GLY A 26 7.97 -0.96 1.71
C GLY A 26 7.67 -1.38 3.15
N CYS A 27 6.83 -0.62 3.88
CA CYS A 27 6.40 -1.00 5.23
C CYS A 27 5.57 -2.29 5.25
N ILE A 28 4.65 -2.46 4.31
CA ILE A 28 3.80 -3.66 4.20
C ILE A 28 4.67 -4.88 3.91
N SER A 29 5.59 -4.79 2.95
CA SER A 29 6.49 -5.89 2.61
C SER A 29 7.43 -6.27 3.76
N ALA A 30 7.92 -5.29 4.53
CA ALA A 30 8.71 -5.55 5.73
C ALA A 30 7.90 -6.28 6.83
N GLU A 31 6.62 -5.96 6.97
CA GLU A 31 5.72 -6.67 7.88
C GLU A 31 5.44 -8.11 7.40
N LEU A 32 5.16 -8.29 6.11
CA LEU A 32 4.95 -9.60 5.51
C LEU A 32 6.19 -10.51 5.63
N ALA A 33 7.38 -9.95 5.43
CA ALA A 33 8.64 -10.67 5.60
C ALA A 33 8.77 -11.29 7.01
N LYS A 34 8.40 -10.53 8.05
CA LYS A 34 8.40 -11.01 9.43
C LYS A 34 7.36 -12.12 9.66
N ARG A 35 6.13 -11.92 9.19
CA ARG A 35 5.01 -12.86 9.39
C ARG A 35 5.23 -14.19 8.68
N LEU A 36 5.80 -14.15 7.48
CA LEU A 36 6.03 -15.32 6.64
C LEU A 36 7.42 -15.94 6.85
N ASN A 37 8.29 -15.29 7.64
CA ASN A 37 9.68 -15.68 7.86
C ASN A 37 10.45 -15.87 6.54
N ILE A 38 10.39 -14.87 5.66
CA ILE A 38 11.07 -14.85 4.37
C ILE A 38 11.94 -13.58 4.23
N ALA A 39 12.81 -13.58 3.22
CA ALA A 39 13.64 -12.42 2.91
C ALA A 39 12.76 -11.21 2.50
N PRO A 40 13.11 -9.97 2.91
CA PRO A 40 12.34 -8.77 2.57
C PRO A 40 12.12 -8.56 1.07
N GLU A 41 13.12 -8.90 0.25
CA GLU A 41 13.06 -8.75 -1.20
C GLU A 41 12.02 -9.72 -1.80
N ARG A 42 11.95 -10.95 -1.24
CA ARG A 42 10.95 -11.93 -1.64
C ARG A 42 9.55 -11.53 -1.21
N ALA A 43 9.40 -10.96 -0.01
CA ALA A 43 8.11 -10.43 0.44
C ALA A 43 7.64 -9.25 -0.43
N LEU A 44 8.57 -8.39 -0.86
CA LEU A 44 8.28 -7.28 -1.77
C LEU A 44 7.82 -7.78 -3.14
N GLU A 45 8.55 -8.72 -3.73
CA GLU A 45 8.20 -9.36 -5.01
C GLU A 45 6.80 -9.99 -4.96
N LEU A 46 6.56 -10.85 -3.95
CA LEU A 46 5.25 -11.49 -3.75
C LEU A 46 4.13 -10.46 -3.56
N PHE A 47 4.40 -9.40 -2.80
CA PHE A 47 3.40 -8.35 -2.61
C PHE A 47 3.07 -7.65 -3.93
N TYR A 48 4.07 -7.30 -4.76
CA TYR A 48 3.82 -6.71 -6.08
C TYR A 48 3.02 -7.63 -7.02
N GLU A 49 3.20 -8.94 -6.93
CA GLU A 49 2.46 -9.93 -7.74
C GLU A 49 1.01 -10.18 -7.25
N SER A 50 0.66 -9.69 -6.06
CA SER A 50 -0.64 -9.94 -5.45
C SER A 50 -1.77 -9.08 -6.01
N LYS A 51 -3.00 -9.63 -6.00
CA LYS A 51 -4.23 -8.87 -6.26
C LYS A 51 -4.39 -7.75 -5.24
N THR A 52 -4.00 -7.99 -4.00
CA THR A 52 -4.02 -7.01 -2.91
C THR A 52 -3.22 -5.75 -3.27
N CYS A 53 -2.03 -5.88 -3.85
CA CYS A 53 -1.24 -4.73 -4.29
C CYS A 53 -1.86 -4.03 -5.51
N ALA A 54 -2.40 -4.78 -6.47
CA ALA A 54 -3.14 -4.18 -7.59
C ALA A 54 -4.36 -3.37 -7.10
N ASP A 55 -5.10 -3.92 -6.13
CA ASP A 55 -6.24 -3.26 -5.51
C ASP A 55 -5.83 -2.05 -4.67
N LEU A 56 -4.64 -2.08 -4.04
CA LEU A 56 -4.08 -0.94 -3.30
C LEU A 56 -3.78 0.27 -4.21
N HIS A 57 -3.34 0.03 -5.45
CA HIS A 57 -3.13 1.08 -6.46
C HIS A 57 -4.44 1.60 -7.06
N ASN A 58 -5.50 0.79 -7.04
CA ASN A 58 -6.79 1.14 -7.61
C ASN A 58 -7.66 1.94 -6.62
N LYS A 59 -7.79 3.25 -6.86
CA LYS A 59 -8.60 4.14 -6.01
C LYS A 59 -10.07 3.73 -5.89
N ASN A 60 -10.61 2.94 -6.82
CA ASN A 60 -12.01 2.49 -6.78
C ASN A 60 -12.27 1.41 -5.73
N THR A 61 -11.23 0.73 -5.23
CA THR A 61 -11.37 -0.31 -4.20
C THR A 61 -11.49 0.29 -2.80
N GLY A 62 -11.04 1.54 -2.62
CA GLY A 62 -10.90 2.18 -1.31
C GLY A 62 -9.77 1.61 -0.46
N LEU A 63 -9.02 0.61 -0.94
CA LEU A 63 -8.04 -0.12 -0.13
C LEU A 63 -6.90 0.79 0.38
N TYR A 64 -6.53 1.80 -0.41
CA TYR A 64 -5.56 2.83 -0.02
C TYR A 64 -5.95 3.64 1.23
N LEU A 65 -7.20 3.61 1.67
CA LEU A 65 -7.66 4.30 2.89
C LEU A 65 -7.36 3.49 4.17
N TYR A 66 -7.08 2.19 4.04
CA TYR A 66 -6.84 1.31 5.18
C TYR A 66 -5.38 1.35 5.64
N GLY A 67 -5.14 1.00 6.91
CA GLY A 67 -3.81 0.94 7.49
C GLY A 67 -2.97 -0.23 6.95
N ASN A 68 -1.64 -0.10 7.00
CA ASN A 68 -0.72 -1.09 6.41
C ASN A 68 -0.90 -2.52 6.96
N LEU A 69 -1.23 -2.69 8.25
CA LEU A 69 -1.47 -4.02 8.82
C LEU A 69 -2.74 -4.69 8.25
N TYR A 70 -3.78 -3.92 7.97
CA TYR A 70 -4.99 -4.43 7.30
C TYR A 70 -4.66 -4.91 5.88
N ILE A 71 -3.81 -4.17 5.16
CA ILE A 71 -3.34 -4.59 3.83
C ILE A 71 -2.55 -5.89 3.91
N ALA A 72 -1.69 -6.04 4.93
CA ALA A 72 -0.97 -7.28 5.16
C ALA A 72 -1.92 -8.45 5.46
N ASP A 73 -2.98 -8.23 6.23
CA ASP A 73 -4.00 -9.25 6.49
C ASP A 73 -4.80 -9.63 5.23
N GLU A 74 -5.11 -8.67 4.35
CA GLU A 74 -5.74 -8.94 3.06
C GLU A 74 -4.83 -9.79 2.16
N PHE A 75 -3.54 -9.47 2.10
CA PHE A 75 -2.56 -10.25 1.34
C PHE A 75 -2.46 -11.70 1.85
N ILE A 76 -2.42 -11.89 3.17
CA ILE A 76 -2.36 -13.23 3.77
C ILE A 76 -3.62 -14.01 3.42
N ARG A 77 -4.81 -13.39 3.56
CA ARG A 77 -6.07 -14.00 3.15
C ARG A 77 -6.07 -14.39 1.67
N GLU A 78 -5.59 -13.53 0.78
CA GLU A 78 -5.47 -13.85 -0.64
C GLU A 78 -4.65 -15.12 -0.89
N HIS A 79 -3.58 -15.35 -0.11
CA HIS A 79 -2.69 -16.50 -0.25
C HIS A 79 -3.20 -17.77 0.45
N GLU A 80 -4.02 -17.64 1.49
CA GLU A 80 -4.66 -18.77 2.16
C GLU A 80 -5.81 -19.38 1.35
N TYR A 81 -6.48 -18.58 0.52
CA TYR A 81 -7.62 -19.01 -0.31
C TYR A 81 -7.27 -19.27 -1.79
N LYS A 82 -5.97 -19.34 -2.12
CA LYS A 82 -5.46 -19.79 -3.43
C LYS A 82 -5.13 -21.29 -3.38
#